data_AF-J1I157-F1
#
_entry.id   AF-J1I157-F1
#
_cell.length_a   1.000
_cell.length_b   1.000
_cell.length_c   1.000
_cell.angle_alpha   90.00
_cell.angle_beta   90.00
_cell.angle_gamma   90.00
#
_symmetry.space_group_name_H-M   'P 1'
#
loop_
_entity.id
_entity.type
_entity.pdbx_description
1 polymer ?
#
loop_
_entity_poly.entity_id
_entity_poly.type
_entity_poly.pdbx_seq_one_letter_code
_entity_poly.pdbx_strand_id
1 'polypeptide(L)'
;MKVIKVVILLISVVLLINSCLIFSSKKETTTTYDLKPYEEPSHSRFIENVISLDTLRTLIGLDNQAEKMQELKKTILTQGMLNHWYYIENEDSLYNNFYLNYLGDLISLQEDTLSFFSEITMNSRTRLVVRMYSTLEIFKNKEYIGRYSFYGIDIVPKGIKNKSVLLYRNFESCSTKMSYIDFSSGIPQGDIFIPCRDNEGDFFSIEQGL
;
A
#
# COMPACT_ATOMS: atom_id res chain seq x y z
N MET A 1 53.04 35.17 26.61
CA MET A 1 52.44 33.89 26.17
C MET A 1 51.01 34.16 25.71
N LYS A 2 50.76 34.16 24.40
CA LYS A 2 49.47 34.43 23.76
C LYS A 2 49.28 33.43 22.63
N VAL A 3 48.53 32.34 22.84
CA VAL A 3 47.82 31.59 21.78
C VAL A 3 46.71 30.77 22.45
N ILE A 4 45.49 31.29 22.52
CA ILE A 4 44.25 30.48 22.51
C ILE A 4 43.25 31.27 21.67
N LYS A 5 43.21 30.98 20.37
CA LYS A 5 42.12 31.35 19.48
C LYS A 5 42.01 30.28 18.39
N VAL A 6 40.77 30.05 17.96
CA VAL A 6 40.34 29.28 16.77
C VAL A 6 40.08 27.79 16.99
N VAL A 7 38.99 27.45 17.72
CA VAL A 7 38.10 26.31 17.37
C VAL A 7 36.66 26.60 17.87
N ILE A 8 36.07 27.75 17.52
CA ILE A 8 34.62 27.98 17.66
C ILE A 8 34.19 28.87 16.48
N LEU A 9 34.21 28.33 15.27
CA LEU A 9 33.62 29.04 14.11
C LEU A 9 33.14 28.10 12.98
N LEU A 10 32.90 26.81 13.28
CA LEU A 10 32.45 25.82 12.28
C LEU A 10 31.07 25.21 12.58
N ILE A 11 30.48 25.47 13.75
CA ILE A 11 29.16 24.91 14.11
C ILE A 11 28.01 25.85 13.70
N SER A 12 28.27 27.15 13.55
CA SER A 12 27.21 28.14 13.24
C SER A 12 26.88 28.27 11.75
N VAL A 13 27.74 27.79 10.84
CA VAL A 13 27.51 27.91 9.38
C VAL A 13 26.73 26.71 8.81
N VAL A 14 26.81 25.53 9.46
CA VAL A 14 26.08 24.33 9.00
C VAL A 14 24.58 24.40 9.37
N LEU A 15 24.22 25.13 10.43
CA LEU A 15 22.82 25.31 10.85
C LEU A 15 22.05 26.38 10.06
N LEU A 16 22.73 27.23 9.29
CA LEU A 16 22.10 28.30 8.49
C LEU A 16 21.81 27.91 7.02
N ILE A 17 22.34 26.77 6.55
CA ILE A 17 22.09 26.29 5.18
C ILE A 17 20.85 25.37 5.13
N ASN A 18 20.42 24.80 6.26
CA ASN A 18 19.25 23.91 6.33
C ASN A 18 17.90 24.60 6.51
N SER A 19 17.86 25.93 6.63
CA SER A 19 16.61 26.69 6.89
C SER A 19 16.22 27.66 5.77
N CYS A 20 16.87 27.61 4.59
CA CYS A 20 16.63 28.56 3.50
C CYS A 20 16.22 27.94 2.14
N LEU A 21 15.71 26.69 2.12
CA LEU A 21 15.16 26.07 0.89
C LEU A 21 13.69 25.64 1.00
N ILE A 22 12.97 26.10 2.04
CA ILE A 22 11.52 25.95 2.14
C ILE A 22 10.90 27.30 1.76
N PHE A 23 10.68 27.53 0.47
CA PHE A 23 9.52 28.26 -0.09
C PHE A 23 9.69 28.35 -1.61
N SER A 24 9.03 27.44 -2.34
CA SER A 24 8.68 27.70 -3.74
C SER A 24 7.39 26.97 -4.09
N SER A 25 6.32 27.76 -4.15
CA SER A 25 5.13 27.59 -4.98
C SER A 25 4.53 26.17 -5.10
N LYS A 26 3.56 25.85 -4.23
CA LYS A 26 2.54 24.83 -4.52
C LYS A 26 1.74 25.27 -5.74
N LYS A 27 2.00 24.66 -6.89
CA LYS A 27 1.06 24.63 -8.01
C LYS A 27 0.23 23.36 -7.84
N GLU A 28 -1.04 23.50 -7.50
CA GLU A 28 -2.00 22.40 -7.57
C GLU A 28 -2.14 21.98 -9.03
N THR A 29 -1.48 20.89 -9.40
CA THR A 29 -1.79 20.15 -10.62
C THR A 29 -2.89 19.16 -10.31
N THR A 30 -4.12 19.50 -10.68
CA THR A 30 -5.21 18.53 -10.84
C THR A 30 -4.90 17.68 -12.06
N THR A 31 -4.19 16.57 -11.86
CA THR A 31 -3.96 15.61 -12.94
C THR A 31 -5.22 14.75 -13.11
N THR A 32 -5.99 15.03 -14.15
CA THR A 32 -7.06 14.15 -14.63
C THR A 32 -6.44 13.12 -15.55
N TYR A 33 -6.54 11.83 -15.20
CA TYR A 33 -6.09 10.73 -16.04
C TYR A 33 -7.29 10.15 -16.81
N ASP A 34 -7.11 10.05 -18.12
CA ASP A 34 -8.03 9.39 -19.05
C ASP A 34 -7.83 7.87 -18.92
N LEU A 35 -8.80 7.19 -18.31
CA LEU A 35 -8.73 5.75 -18.05
C LEU A 35 -9.08 4.99 -19.34
N LYS A 36 -8.06 4.45 -20.01
CA LYS A 36 -8.28 3.42 -21.04
C LYS A 36 -8.63 2.09 -20.38
N PRO A 37 -9.56 1.29 -20.94
CA PRO A 37 -9.85 -0.05 -20.46
C PRO A 37 -8.60 -0.93 -20.59
N TYR A 38 -8.29 -1.64 -19.51
CA TYR A 38 -7.19 -2.59 -19.41
C TYR A 38 -7.54 -3.88 -20.16
N GLU A 39 -6.70 -4.28 -21.11
CA GLU A 39 -6.68 -5.63 -21.67
C GLU A 39 -5.69 -6.49 -20.87
N GLU A 40 -6.15 -7.65 -20.42
CA GLU A 40 -5.40 -8.61 -19.62
C GLU A 40 -4.09 -9.06 -20.29
N PRO A 41 -2.94 -9.01 -19.59
CA PRO A 41 -1.81 -9.83 -19.94
C PRO A 41 -1.91 -11.17 -19.22
N SER A 42 -1.83 -12.25 -20.02
CA SER A 42 -1.46 -13.59 -19.57
C SER A 42 -0.41 -13.52 -18.46
N HIS A 43 -0.62 -14.24 -17.35
CA HIS A 43 0.18 -14.60 -16.16
C HIS A 43 1.68 -14.18 -16.00
N SER A 44 2.36 -13.63 -16.99
CA SER A 44 3.78 -13.24 -17.01
C SER A 44 4.08 -11.74 -16.99
N ARG A 45 3.10 -10.83 -16.79
CA ARG A 45 3.38 -9.36 -16.75
C ARG A 45 2.68 -8.60 -15.62
N PHE A 46 2.72 -9.14 -14.40
CA PHE A 46 2.36 -8.36 -13.21
C PHE A 46 3.42 -7.33 -12.79
N ILE A 47 4.49 -7.17 -13.58
CA ILE A 47 5.68 -6.41 -13.19
C ILE A 47 6.08 -5.49 -14.35
N GLU A 48 5.45 -4.32 -14.45
CA GLU A 48 5.97 -3.25 -15.33
C GLU A 48 6.55 -2.07 -14.54
N ASN A 49 6.48 -2.05 -13.19
CA ASN A 49 7.16 -1.05 -12.35
C ASN A 49 7.52 -1.61 -10.97
N VAL A 50 8.23 -2.73 -10.91
CA VAL A 50 8.78 -3.25 -9.64
C VAL A 50 10.15 -2.65 -9.43
N ILE A 51 10.32 -1.82 -8.41
CA ILE A 51 11.66 -1.54 -7.88
C ILE A 51 12.14 -2.84 -7.22
N SER A 52 13.23 -3.43 -7.73
CA SER A 52 13.93 -4.52 -7.04
C SER A 52 14.53 -3.99 -5.75
N LEU A 53 14.07 -4.51 -4.63
CA LEU A 53 14.38 -4.00 -3.31
C LEU A 53 15.65 -4.64 -2.75
N ASP A 54 16.77 -4.45 -3.44
CA ASP A 54 18.10 -4.84 -2.93
C ASP A 54 18.38 -4.21 -1.54
N THR A 55 17.71 -3.11 -1.22
CA THR A 55 17.77 -2.42 0.08
C THR A 55 16.82 -2.98 1.15
N LEU A 56 15.76 -3.72 0.79
CA LEU A 56 14.86 -4.36 1.77
C LEU A 56 15.18 -5.82 2.05
N ARG A 57 15.96 -6.47 1.17
CA ARG A 57 16.43 -7.85 1.33
C ARG A 57 17.07 -8.10 2.70
N THR A 58 17.78 -7.11 3.23
CA THR A 58 18.50 -7.23 4.51
C THR A 58 17.62 -7.21 5.76
N LEU A 59 16.33 -6.85 5.66
CA LEU A 59 15.48 -6.67 6.83
C LEU A 59 14.79 -7.96 7.27
N ILE A 60 14.38 -8.85 6.36
CA ILE A 60 13.43 -9.93 6.68
C ILE A 60 14.14 -11.26 6.97
N GLY A 61 14.67 -11.39 8.19
CA GLY A 61 14.93 -12.69 8.81
C GLY A 61 13.65 -13.31 9.40
N LEU A 62 13.62 -14.64 9.59
CA LEU A 62 12.46 -15.41 10.07
C LEU A 62 11.94 -14.97 11.45
N ASP A 63 12.83 -14.49 12.33
CA ASP A 63 12.43 -13.89 13.59
C ASP A 63 11.92 -12.45 13.33
N ASN A 64 10.68 -12.18 13.76
CA ASN A 64 9.97 -10.89 13.67
C ASN A 64 9.53 -10.43 12.26
N GLN A 65 9.23 -11.35 11.33
CA GLN A 65 8.74 -11.01 9.98
C GLN A 65 7.54 -10.03 9.97
N ALA A 66 6.59 -10.20 10.89
CA ALA A 66 5.41 -9.34 10.98
C ALA A 66 5.76 -7.89 11.37
N GLU A 67 6.66 -7.71 12.34
CA GLU A 67 7.13 -6.38 12.78
C GLU A 67 7.86 -5.65 11.65
N LYS A 68 8.78 -6.34 10.97
CA LYS A 68 9.53 -5.79 9.83
C LYS A 68 8.64 -5.43 8.65
N MET A 69 7.61 -6.23 8.38
CA MET A 69 6.60 -5.91 7.37
C MET A 69 5.82 -4.64 7.72
N GLN A 70 5.48 -4.46 9.01
CA GLN A 70 4.83 -3.23 9.48
C GLN A 70 5.77 -2.02 9.36
N GLU A 71 7.04 -2.13 9.74
CA GLU A 71 8.03 -1.07 9.56
C GLU A 71 8.18 -0.68 8.08
N LEU A 72 8.27 -1.67 7.19
CA LEU A 72 8.32 -1.43 5.76
C LEU A 72 7.09 -0.66 5.26
N LYS A 73 5.88 -1.09 5.66
CA LYS A 73 4.65 -0.38 5.30
C LYS A 73 4.68 1.07 5.80
N LYS A 74 5.15 1.32 7.02
CA LYS A 74 5.35 2.69 7.56
C LYS A 74 6.36 3.51 6.74
N THR A 75 7.43 2.88 6.26
CA THR A 75 8.38 3.52 5.33
C THR A 75 7.70 3.88 4.01
N ILE A 76 6.95 2.96 3.40
CA ILE A 76 6.22 3.21 2.14
C ILE A 76 5.20 4.34 2.31
N LEU A 77 4.44 4.35 3.41
CA LEU A 77 3.52 5.44 3.75
C LEU A 77 4.22 6.80 3.79
N THR A 78 5.44 6.84 4.31
CA THR A 78 6.21 8.08 4.41
C THR A 78 6.76 8.54 3.06
N GLN A 79 7.03 7.62 2.14
CA GLN A 79 7.39 7.94 0.75
C GLN A 79 6.19 8.49 -0.04
N GLY A 80 4.98 8.01 0.25
CA GLY A 80 3.74 8.53 -0.35
C GLY A 80 3.60 8.23 -1.85
N MET A 81 4.31 7.23 -2.37
CA MET A 81 4.28 6.89 -3.80
C MET A 81 3.02 6.09 -4.14
N LEU A 82 2.09 6.73 -4.85
CA LEU A 82 0.84 6.10 -5.29
C LEU A 82 1.06 5.16 -6.47
N ASN A 83 0.27 4.09 -6.53
CA ASN A 83 0.23 3.14 -7.66
C ASN A 83 1.58 2.47 -7.96
N HIS A 84 2.42 2.34 -6.93
CA HIS A 84 3.71 1.69 -7.04
C HIS A 84 3.68 0.32 -6.35
N TRP A 85 4.10 -0.72 -7.07
CA TRP A 85 4.15 -2.09 -6.53
C TRP A 85 5.55 -2.42 -6.01
N TYR A 86 5.61 -2.73 -4.72
CA TYR A 86 6.80 -3.23 -4.04
C TYR A 86 6.75 -4.75 -3.99
N TYR A 87 7.80 -5.42 -4.49
CA TYR A 87 7.94 -6.87 -4.44
C TYR A 87 8.89 -7.28 -3.33
N ILE A 88 8.43 -8.18 -2.47
CA ILE A 88 9.16 -8.65 -1.29
C ILE A 88 9.28 -10.16 -1.38
N GLU A 89 10.51 -10.64 -1.49
CA GLU A 89 10.86 -12.06 -1.55
C GLU A 89 11.36 -12.51 -0.18
N ASN A 90 10.92 -13.69 0.26
CA ASN A 90 11.41 -14.32 1.48
C ASN A 90 12.55 -15.30 1.12
N GLU A 91 13.78 -15.02 1.56
CA GLU A 91 14.96 -15.81 1.21
C GLU A 91 14.88 -17.26 1.71
N ASP A 92 14.23 -17.49 2.85
CA ASP A 92 14.08 -18.82 3.47
C ASP A 92 12.93 -19.63 2.87
N SER A 93 12.16 -19.02 1.97
CA SER A 93 11.00 -19.63 1.33
C SER A 93 10.85 -19.08 -0.09
N LEU A 94 11.36 -19.85 -1.07
CA LEU A 94 11.16 -19.69 -2.53
C LEU A 94 9.70 -19.47 -2.98
N TYR A 95 8.75 -19.60 -2.06
CA TYR A 95 7.34 -19.78 -2.32
C TYR A 95 6.43 -18.82 -1.55
N ASN A 96 6.98 -17.94 -0.70
CA ASN A 96 6.20 -16.97 0.07
C ASN A 96 6.65 -15.55 -0.30
N ASN A 97 5.91 -14.92 -1.21
CA ASN A 97 6.23 -13.59 -1.71
C ASN A 97 5.06 -12.63 -1.46
N PHE A 98 5.37 -11.36 -1.31
CA PHE A 98 4.40 -10.30 -1.05
C PHE A 98 4.53 -9.22 -2.13
N TYR A 99 3.39 -8.73 -2.57
CA TYR A 99 3.29 -7.53 -3.40
C TYR A 99 2.52 -6.48 -2.61
N LEU A 100 3.10 -5.31 -2.41
CA LEU A 100 2.45 -4.20 -1.71
C LEU A 100 2.26 -3.04 -2.66
N ASN A 101 1.10 -2.38 -2.58
CA ASN A 101 0.82 -1.15 -3.30
C ASN A 101 0.08 -0.18 -2.40
N TYR A 102 0.68 0.99 -2.19
CA TYR A 102 0.04 2.08 -1.47
C TYR A 102 -0.96 2.79 -2.39
N LEU A 103 -2.23 2.76 -2.00
CA LEU A 103 -3.36 3.25 -2.80
C LEU A 103 -3.65 4.73 -2.58
N GLY A 104 -3.15 5.29 -1.47
CA GLY A 104 -3.34 6.67 -1.07
C GLY A 104 -4.04 6.82 0.28
N ASP A 105 -4.36 8.08 0.58
CA ASP A 105 -4.99 8.51 1.83
C ASP A 105 -6.42 9.02 1.61
N LEU A 106 -7.25 8.89 2.64
CA LEU A 106 -8.52 9.56 2.81
C LEU A 106 -8.55 10.29 4.16
N ILE A 107 -9.11 11.50 4.17
CA ILE A 107 -9.43 12.19 5.41
C ILE A 107 -10.85 11.81 5.83
N SER A 108 -10.96 11.20 7.01
CA SER A 108 -12.24 10.83 7.62
C SER A 108 -13.01 12.07 8.11
N LEU A 109 -14.28 11.88 8.50
CA LEU A 109 -15.08 12.95 9.10
C LEU A 109 -14.51 13.46 10.44
N GLN A 110 -13.71 12.65 11.12
CA GLN A 110 -13.04 13.00 12.37
C GLN A 110 -11.66 13.64 12.15
N GLU A 111 -11.33 14.02 10.91
CA GLU A 111 -10.04 14.59 10.50
C GLU A 111 -8.85 13.63 10.70
N ASP A 112 -9.11 12.34 10.93
CA ASP A 112 -8.08 11.31 10.91
C ASP A 112 -7.71 10.95 9.47
N THR A 113 -6.41 10.74 9.23
CA THR A 113 -5.91 10.22 7.95
C THR A 113 -5.98 8.71 7.95
N LEU A 114 -6.77 8.16 7.02
CA LEU A 114 -6.83 6.74 6.71
C LEU A 114 -5.96 6.46 5.48
N SER A 115 -4.96 5.61 5.62
CA SER A 115 -4.06 5.20 4.54
C SER A 115 -4.35 3.75 4.14
N PHE A 116 -4.34 3.48 2.83
CA PHE A 116 -4.77 2.18 2.30
C PHE A 116 -3.66 1.49 1.51
N PHE A 117 -3.50 0.18 1.75
CA PHE A 117 -2.65 -0.68 0.94
C PHE A 117 -3.45 -1.80 0.28
N SER A 118 -3.11 -2.10 -0.97
CA SER A 118 -3.33 -3.42 -1.52
C SER A 118 -2.13 -4.29 -1.16
N GLU A 119 -2.38 -5.45 -0.57
CA GLU A 119 -1.39 -6.51 -0.50
C GLU A 119 -1.86 -7.71 -1.31
N ILE A 120 -0.93 -8.37 -1.98
CA ILE A 120 -1.13 -9.70 -2.55
C ILE A 120 -0.07 -10.61 -1.94
N THR A 121 -0.53 -11.61 -1.22
CA THR A 121 0.32 -12.63 -0.62
C THR A 121 0.26 -13.88 -1.46
N MET A 122 1.40 -14.30 -1.98
CA MET A 122 1.58 -15.56 -2.68
C MET A 122 2.23 -16.55 -1.73
N ASN A 123 1.52 -17.62 -1.40
CA ASN A 123 2.01 -18.71 -0.58
C ASN A 123 2.02 -20.00 -1.40
N SER A 124 3.13 -20.71 -1.36
CA SER A 124 3.28 -21.97 -2.05
C SER A 124 4.00 -22.98 -1.17
N ARG A 125 3.62 -24.25 -1.31
CA ARG A 125 4.34 -25.37 -0.68
C ARG A 125 5.28 -26.08 -1.66
N THR A 126 5.06 -25.88 -2.96
CA THR A 126 5.81 -26.49 -4.06
C THR A 126 5.67 -25.60 -5.31
N ARG A 127 6.61 -25.67 -6.27
CA ARG A 127 6.52 -24.91 -7.53
C ARG A 127 5.18 -25.05 -8.29
N LEU A 128 4.44 -26.13 -8.05
CA LEU A 128 3.20 -26.46 -8.78
C LEU A 128 1.92 -26.02 -8.06
N VAL A 129 1.99 -25.67 -6.77
CA VAL A 129 0.81 -25.33 -5.96
C VAL A 129 1.03 -23.96 -5.34
N VAL A 130 0.52 -22.95 -6.04
CA VAL A 130 0.58 -21.55 -5.64
C VAL A 130 -0.82 -21.10 -5.23
N ARG A 131 -0.94 -20.52 -4.04
CA ARG A 131 -2.15 -19.86 -3.56
C ARG A 131 -1.85 -18.39 -3.41
N MET A 132 -2.69 -17.55 -3.97
CA MET A 132 -2.57 -16.10 -3.85
C MET A 132 -3.81 -15.57 -3.15
N TYR A 133 -3.64 -14.56 -2.30
CA TYR A 133 -4.72 -13.89 -1.60
C TYR A 133 -4.49 -12.40 -1.70
N SER A 134 -5.55 -11.62 -1.87
CA SER A 134 -5.48 -10.17 -1.83
C SER A 134 -6.08 -9.64 -0.54
N THR A 135 -5.49 -8.58 0.00
CA THR A 135 -6.03 -7.86 1.15
C THR A 135 -6.06 -6.36 0.89
N LEU A 136 -7.01 -5.69 1.51
CA LEU A 136 -7.02 -4.23 1.69
C LEU A 136 -6.63 -3.95 3.13
N GLU A 137 -5.42 -3.45 3.36
CA GLU A 137 -4.99 -3.03 4.70
C GLU A 137 -5.26 -1.55 4.92
N ILE A 138 -5.59 -1.22 6.17
CA ILE A 138 -6.00 0.11 6.58
C ILE A 138 -5.13 0.55 7.74
N PHE A 139 -4.58 1.75 7.61
CA PHE A 139 -3.82 2.42 8.63
C PHE A 139 -4.55 3.71 9.01
N LYS A 140 -4.53 4.06 10.30
CA LYS A 140 -4.99 5.35 10.81
C LYS A 140 -3.80 6.08 11.40
N ASN A 141 -3.51 7.27 10.89
CA ASN A 141 -2.35 8.07 11.31
C ASN A 141 -1.04 7.25 11.30
N LYS A 142 -0.86 6.42 10.27
CA LYS A 142 0.27 5.48 10.06
C LYS A 142 0.35 4.29 11.03
N GLU A 143 -0.65 4.08 11.87
CA GLU A 143 -0.77 2.86 12.68
C GLU A 143 -1.76 1.88 12.03
N TYR A 144 -1.38 0.61 11.96
CA TYR A 144 -2.23 -0.43 11.41
C TYR A 144 -3.46 -0.62 12.30
N ILE A 145 -4.66 -0.65 11.69
CA ILE A 145 -5.91 -0.79 12.44
C ILE A 145 -6.78 -1.94 11.96
N GLY A 146 -6.48 -2.53 10.79
CA GLY A 146 -7.18 -3.71 10.32
C GLY A 146 -7.07 -3.91 8.81
N ARG A 147 -7.73 -4.96 8.34
CA ARG A 147 -7.75 -5.32 6.92
C ARG A 147 -9.05 -6.00 6.51
N TYR A 148 -9.36 -5.94 5.22
CA TYR A 148 -10.29 -6.86 4.58
C TYR A 148 -9.50 -7.91 3.80
N SER A 149 -9.78 -9.18 4.06
CA SER A 149 -9.17 -10.30 3.35
C SER A 149 -10.09 -10.79 2.24
N PHE A 150 -9.62 -10.77 1.00
CA PHE A 150 -10.35 -11.30 -0.14
C PHE A 150 -9.84 -12.69 -0.48
N TYR A 151 -10.76 -13.63 -0.69
CA TYR A 151 -10.39 -14.99 -1.08
C TYR A 151 -9.82 -14.97 -2.50
N GLY A 152 -8.55 -15.35 -2.67
CA GLY A 152 -7.92 -15.36 -3.98
C GLY A 152 -7.36 -14.00 -4.43
N ILE A 153 -6.99 -13.92 -5.70
CA ILE A 153 -6.66 -12.67 -6.41
C ILE A 153 -7.79 -12.23 -7.34
N ASP A 154 -8.97 -12.84 -7.18
CA ASP A 154 -10.15 -12.52 -7.98
C ASP A 154 -10.75 -11.17 -7.60
N ILE A 155 -10.38 -10.61 -6.44
CA ILE A 155 -10.72 -9.25 -6.01
C ILE A 155 -9.42 -8.58 -5.57
N VAL A 156 -9.04 -7.47 -6.21
CA VAL A 156 -7.80 -6.75 -5.91
C VAL A 156 -8.09 -5.26 -5.75
N PRO A 157 -7.72 -4.63 -4.62
CA PRO A 157 -7.75 -3.18 -4.47
C PRO A 157 -6.83 -2.49 -5.48
N LYS A 158 -7.34 -1.49 -6.21
CA LYS A 158 -6.61 -0.83 -7.31
C LYS A 158 -6.33 0.65 -7.09
N GLY A 159 -7.04 1.31 -6.20
CA GLY A 159 -6.85 2.73 -5.95
C GLY A 159 -8.00 3.35 -5.18
N ILE A 160 -8.02 4.67 -5.14
CA ILE A 160 -9.01 5.47 -4.41
C ILE A 160 -9.72 6.41 -5.38
N LYS A 161 -11.04 6.53 -5.25
CA LYS A 161 -11.86 7.49 -5.98
C LYS A 161 -13.03 7.95 -5.11
N ASN A 162 -13.25 9.26 -5.00
CA ASN A 162 -14.40 9.85 -4.31
C ASN A 162 -14.64 9.30 -2.88
N LYS A 163 -13.59 9.23 -2.04
CA LYS A 163 -13.65 8.65 -0.69
C LYS A 163 -13.97 7.15 -0.64
N SER A 164 -13.83 6.44 -1.75
CA SER A 164 -14.01 4.99 -1.81
C SER A 164 -12.76 4.30 -2.32
N VAL A 165 -12.48 3.09 -1.83
CA VAL A 165 -11.46 2.21 -2.41
C VAL A 165 -12.07 1.42 -3.55
N LEU A 166 -11.39 1.42 -4.69
CA LEU A 166 -11.72 0.68 -5.91
C LEU A 166 -11.27 -0.76 -5.79
N LEU A 167 -12.18 -1.70 -6.01
CA LEU A 167 -11.89 -3.12 -6.07
C LEU A 167 -12.11 -3.62 -7.50
N TYR A 168 -11.06 -4.17 -8.10
CA TYR A 168 -11.15 -4.83 -9.40
C TYR A 168 -11.46 -6.31 -9.19
N ARG A 169 -12.48 -6.81 -9.90
CA ARG A 169 -12.85 -8.22 -9.91
C ARG A 169 -12.36 -8.90 -11.18
N ASN A 170 -11.42 -9.84 -11.05
CA ASN A 170 -10.87 -10.61 -12.16
C ASN A 170 -11.51 -11.99 -12.35
N PHE A 171 -12.85 -12.04 -12.30
CA PHE A 171 -13.58 -13.29 -12.45
C PHE A 171 -14.50 -13.20 -13.68
N GLU A 172 -14.27 -14.05 -14.69
CA GLU A 172 -15.01 -13.99 -15.97
C GLU A 172 -16.52 -14.12 -15.77
N SER A 173 -16.93 -15.00 -14.86
CA SER A 173 -18.35 -15.26 -14.61
C SER A 173 -19.05 -14.09 -13.91
N CYS A 174 -18.29 -13.10 -13.42
CA CYS A 174 -18.78 -11.94 -12.70
C CYS A 174 -19.08 -10.79 -13.67
N SER A 175 -20.33 -10.30 -13.69
CA SER A 175 -20.71 -9.18 -14.54
C SER A 175 -20.16 -7.85 -14.03
N THR A 176 -19.97 -7.73 -12.72
CA THR A 176 -19.42 -6.54 -12.07
C THR A 176 -17.90 -6.64 -11.97
N LYS A 177 -17.18 -5.93 -12.85
CA LYS A 177 -15.70 -5.89 -12.86
C LYS A 177 -15.11 -4.88 -11.88
N MET A 178 -15.87 -3.86 -11.49
CA MET A 178 -15.44 -2.84 -10.54
C MET A 178 -16.47 -2.69 -9.42
N SER A 179 -15.99 -2.79 -8.19
CA SER A 179 -16.76 -2.54 -6.97
C SER A 179 -16.05 -1.49 -6.11
N TYR A 180 -16.74 -1.01 -5.08
CA TYR A 180 -16.28 0.11 -4.26
C TYR A 180 -16.56 -0.19 -2.80
N ILE A 181 -15.61 0.12 -1.92
CA ILE A 181 -15.86 0.23 -0.48
C ILE A 181 -15.87 1.71 -0.14
N ASP A 182 -17.01 2.22 0.32
CA ASP A 182 -17.13 3.62 0.70
C ASP A 182 -16.60 3.86 2.11
N PHE A 183 -15.68 4.81 2.24
CA PHE A 183 -15.10 5.27 3.51
C PHE A 183 -15.52 6.70 3.85
N SER A 184 -16.51 7.27 3.13
CA SER A 184 -17.00 8.63 3.32
C SER A 184 -17.45 8.92 4.76
N SER A 185 -17.99 7.90 5.43
CA SER A 185 -18.49 7.95 6.82
C SER A 185 -17.54 7.30 7.82
N GLY A 186 -16.31 7.01 7.42
CA GLY A 186 -15.34 6.24 8.20
C GLY A 186 -15.27 4.78 7.76
N ILE A 187 -14.65 3.93 8.58
CA ILE A 187 -14.49 2.50 8.27
C ILE A 187 -15.81 1.77 8.51
N PRO A 188 -16.34 1.03 7.51
CA PRO A 188 -17.58 0.27 7.67
C PRO A 188 -17.56 -0.63 8.91
N GLN A 189 -18.54 -0.43 9.79
CA GLN A 189 -18.73 -1.21 11.01
C GLN A 189 -19.56 -2.46 10.67
N GLY A 190 -18.90 -3.54 10.25
CA GLY A 190 -19.55 -4.81 9.91
C GLY A 190 -19.11 -5.37 8.56
N ASP A 191 -19.93 -6.26 8.02
CA ASP A 191 -19.65 -6.92 6.74
C ASP A 191 -19.96 -5.98 5.58
N ILE A 192 -19.03 -5.90 4.63
CA ILE A 192 -19.24 -5.24 3.34
C ILE A 192 -19.72 -6.28 2.33
N PHE A 193 -20.75 -5.94 1.58
CA PHE A 193 -21.20 -6.75 0.45
C PHE A 193 -20.53 -6.24 -0.84
N ILE A 194 -19.82 -7.13 -1.53
CA ILE A 194 -19.23 -6.84 -2.83
C ILE A 194 -20.04 -7.60 -3.89
N PRO A 195 -20.85 -6.91 -4.70
CA PRO A 195 -21.67 -7.55 -5.72
C PRO A 195 -20.81 -8.17 -6.81
N CYS A 196 -21.27 -9.31 -7.34
CA CYS A 196 -20.67 -9.99 -8.47
C CYS A 196 -21.61 -10.08 -9.67
N ARG A 197 -22.86 -10.46 -9.40
CA ARG A 197 -24.00 -10.44 -10.33
C ARG A 197 -25.19 -9.83 -9.60
N ASP A 198 -26.25 -9.49 -10.33
CA ASP A 198 -27.47 -8.82 -9.85
C ASP A 198 -27.74 -8.96 -8.34
N ASN A 199 -27.95 -10.20 -7.86
CA ASN A 199 -28.24 -10.50 -6.46
C ASN A 199 -27.24 -11.48 -5.81
N GLU A 200 -26.07 -11.69 -6.43
CA GLU A 200 -25.04 -12.61 -5.93
C GLU A 200 -23.74 -11.85 -5.68
N GLY A 201 -23.07 -12.18 -4.60
CA GLY A 201 -21.81 -11.55 -4.23
C GLY A 201 -21.25 -12.15 -2.97
N ASP A 202 -20.23 -11.50 -2.47
CA ASP A 202 -19.44 -11.98 -1.36
C ASP A 202 -19.49 -10.97 -0.21
N PHE A 203 -19.58 -11.48 1.02
CA PHE A 203 -19.48 -10.68 2.23
C PHE A 203 -18.07 -10.75 2.79
N PHE A 204 -17.55 -9.60 3.21
CA PHE A 204 -16.24 -9.52 3.84
C PHE A 204 -16.31 -8.72 5.14
N SER A 205 -15.78 -9.31 6.20
CA SER A 205 -15.65 -8.64 7.50
C SER A 205 -14.28 -7.98 7.61
N ILE A 206 -14.20 -6.89 8.37
CA ILE A 206 -12.91 -6.33 8.76
C ILE A 206 -12.28 -7.19 9.85
N GLU A 207 -11.03 -7.59 9.63
CA GLU A 207 -10.16 -8.17 10.65
C GLU A 207 -9.46 -7.01 11.36
N GLN A 208 -9.81 -6.74 12.63
CA GLN A 208 -9.19 -5.66 13.40
C GLN A 208 -7.73 -5.99 13.75
N GLY A 209 -6.86 -4.97 13.67
CA GLY A 209 -5.53 -5.04 14.25
C GLY A 209 -5.62 -5.02 15.77
N LEU A 210 -4.86 -5.89 16.43
CA LEU A 210 -4.71 -5.92 17.89
C LEU A 210 -3.90 -4.73 18.39
#